data_AF-A0A6I7NWQ1-F1
#
_entry.id   AF-A0A6I7NWQ1-F1
#
_cell.length_a   1.000
_cell.length_b   1.000
_cell.length_c   1.000
_cell.angle_alpha   90.00
_cell.angle_beta   90.00
_cell.angle_gamma   90.00
#
_symmetry.space_group_name_H-M   'P 1'
#
loop_
_entity.id
_entity.type
_entity.pdbx_description
1 polymer ?
#
loop_
_entity_poly.entity_id
_entity_poly.type
_entity_poly.pdbx_seq_one_letter_code
_entity_poly.pdbx_strand_id
1 'polypeptide(L)'
;MDKVKSFLTVFVLLFLLTGCKKDDSTHSAEHQSVSVSSEEIDREYTLQSTMIGYTGIGGLIDGVLNPVLQAKKGEIVKITIINGELMPHDIALENLGIASNVIIDPGETTSIVFEAVENDTYYCTIPGHREAGMAGQFEVVEMLAGEVFAEGILPEKDGRPLNLDFETGTLDDWSFTGDSFADQPVLKTDSTLFGENVNIGHTGNYFMSSGGQKEFQRTGTMTSVPFEVTHPFAVFWVSGGALERTRVEIVLAAHREIIFSITGNNHSALRPVVVNLEEHMGRDIYIRIIDNETGESGISYIRGDVWAHINFDDFRFYSERPVFINELRPEDIVVLPMRDIVGNTEGLSGEDAARAMEVPDGFTVRLAASEPDVVRPIAMAMDDRGRVWIAEGHTYPQRAPEGEGKDRILIFEDTNGDGNLDSRKVFMEGLNLVSGIEVGFGGLWVGAAPYLMFIPMDSETDRPAGEPEILLDGWGYQDTHETLNSFRWGPDGWLYGVHGIFTHSNVGKPGAPDHQRQRINAGVWRYHPLRHQFEIVAHGTSNPWGIDFNDVGHAFTTVCVIPHLFHVIPGARYHRQAGEHFNPYTYDDIKTIADHVHYTGNRGPHAGNFRSASA
;
A
#
# COMPACT_ATOMS: atom_id res chain seq x y z
N MET A 1 -3.60 -68.35 42.52
CA MET A 1 -4.36 -68.25 41.26
C MET A 1 -4.03 -66.89 40.63
N ASP A 2 -2.75 -66.57 40.41
CA ASP A 2 -1.87 -67.00 39.29
C ASP A 2 -2.33 -66.32 37.99
N LYS A 3 -1.59 -65.45 37.29
CA LYS A 3 -0.13 -65.35 37.03
C LYS A 3 0.29 -63.87 36.78
N VAL A 4 1.36 -63.35 37.44
CA VAL A 4 2.79 -63.24 37.04
C VAL A 4 3.15 -62.09 36.06
N LYS A 5 3.93 -61.12 36.56
CA LYS A 5 5.04 -60.40 35.87
C LYS A 5 6.09 -60.10 36.96
N SER A 6 7.12 -60.93 37.15
CA SER A 6 8.37 -61.14 36.40
C SER A 6 9.47 -60.16 36.79
N PHE A 7 10.56 -60.77 37.24
CA PHE A 7 11.75 -60.21 37.86
C PHE A 7 12.77 -59.73 36.82
N LEU A 8 13.59 -58.81 37.31
CA LEU A 8 14.84 -58.26 36.80
C LEU A 8 15.84 -59.33 36.35
N THR A 9 16.50 -59.15 35.21
CA THR A 9 17.89 -59.61 35.00
C THR A 9 18.63 -58.62 34.13
N VAL A 10 19.78 -58.22 34.67
CA VAL A 10 20.75 -57.23 34.24
C VAL A 10 21.63 -57.82 33.13
N PHE A 11 21.90 -57.03 32.09
CA PHE A 11 23.11 -57.17 31.28
C PHE A 11 23.89 -55.86 31.33
N VAL A 12 25.04 -55.90 32.00
CA VAL A 12 26.07 -54.88 32.00
C VAL A 12 26.85 -55.01 30.71
N LEU A 13 27.01 -53.91 29.96
CA LEU A 13 28.19 -53.73 29.11
C LEU A 13 28.77 -52.34 29.37
N LEU A 14 29.98 -52.34 29.89
CA LEU A 14 30.87 -51.20 30.12
C LEU A 14 31.19 -50.51 28.78
N PHE A 15 31.10 -49.18 28.73
CA PHE A 15 31.95 -48.38 27.86
C PHE A 15 32.50 -47.17 28.61
N LEU A 16 33.80 -46.94 28.40
CA LEU A 16 34.69 -46.10 29.17
C LEU A 16 34.35 -44.59 29.10
N LEU A 17 34.65 -43.94 30.21
CA LEU A 17 34.73 -42.49 30.40
C LEU A 17 35.78 -41.84 29.48
N THR A 18 35.32 -40.92 28.64
CA THR A 18 36.09 -39.74 28.23
C THR A 18 35.15 -38.54 28.32
N GLY A 19 35.41 -37.65 29.29
CA GLY A 19 34.69 -36.39 29.41
C GLY A 19 35.18 -35.39 28.37
N CYS A 20 34.25 -34.81 27.62
CA CYS A 20 34.42 -33.54 26.94
C CYS A 20 33.16 -32.70 27.16
N LYS A 21 33.38 -31.46 27.59
CA LYS A 21 32.38 -30.40 27.76
C LYS A 21 31.56 -30.26 26.47
N LYS A 22 30.26 -30.01 26.61
CA LYS A 22 29.43 -29.49 25.52
C LYS A 22 29.92 -28.08 25.19
N ASP A 23 30.31 -27.86 23.94
CA ASP A 23 30.48 -26.54 23.37
C ASP A 23 29.10 -25.92 23.12
N ASP A 24 28.88 -24.74 23.69
CA ASP A 24 27.88 -23.79 23.25
C ASP A 24 28.38 -23.18 21.94
N SER A 25 27.77 -23.55 20.81
CA SER A 25 27.94 -22.84 19.54
C SER A 25 26.58 -22.35 19.05
N THR A 26 26.16 -21.22 19.59
CA THR A 26 25.30 -20.27 18.88
C THR A 26 26.02 -19.87 17.59
N HIS A 27 25.43 -20.18 16.44
CA HIS A 27 25.81 -19.50 15.20
C HIS A 27 25.24 -18.07 15.24
N SER A 28 25.90 -17.20 15.99
CA SER A 28 25.92 -15.78 15.68
C SER A 28 26.76 -15.63 14.42
N ALA A 29 26.17 -15.13 13.34
CA ALA A 29 26.99 -14.52 12.29
C ALA A 29 27.69 -13.33 12.96
N GLU A 30 28.99 -13.48 13.24
CA GLU A 30 29.83 -12.35 13.60
C GLU A 30 29.87 -11.42 12.38
N HIS A 31 29.14 -10.31 12.45
CA HIS A 31 29.33 -9.19 11.54
C HIS A 31 30.75 -8.66 11.74
N GLN A 32 31.65 -8.98 10.82
CA GLN A 32 32.93 -8.29 10.73
C GLN A 32 32.66 -6.86 10.28
N SER A 33 32.71 -5.92 11.23
CA SER A 33 32.89 -4.51 10.90
C SER A 33 34.32 -4.32 10.40
N VAL A 34 34.52 -4.29 9.09
CA VAL A 34 35.78 -3.85 8.51
C VAL A 34 35.85 -2.33 8.65
N SER A 35 36.62 -1.84 9.62
CA SER A 35 36.93 -0.41 9.71
C SER A 35 38.00 -0.06 8.68
N VAL A 36 37.60 0.36 7.48
CA VAL A 36 38.52 0.96 6.50
C VAL A 36 38.65 2.45 6.80
N SER A 37 39.90 2.94 6.85
CA SER A 37 40.21 4.36 7.07
C SER A 37 39.61 5.24 5.97
N SER A 38 39.07 6.39 6.35
CA SER A 38 38.34 7.35 5.50
C SER A 38 39.16 8.07 4.42
N GLU A 39 40.34 7.56 4.01
CA GLU A 39 41.24 8.23 3.06
C GLU A 39 41.33 7.56 1.68
N GLU A 40 40.74 6.38 1.45
CA GLU A 40 40.75 5.68 0.14
C GLU A 40 39.36 5.10 -0.19
N ILE A 41 38.37 5.95 -0.48
CA ILE A 41 37.12 5.51 -1.12
C ILE A 41 37.24 5.81 -2.61
N ASP A 42 37.26 4.78 -3.45
CA ASP A 42 37.35 4.92 -4.90
C ASP A 42 36.00 5.35 -5.50
N ARG A 43 34.89 4.93 -4.88
CA ARG A 43 33.55 5.19 -5.39
C ARG A 43 32.54 5.38 -4.27
N GLU A 44 31.72 6.42 -4.38
CA GLU A 44 30.67 6.72 -3.41
C GLU A 44 29.31 6.82 -4.10
N TYR A 45 28.32 6.14 -3.53
CA TYR A 45 26.92 6.20 -3.93
C TYR A 45 26.08 6.69 -2.76
N THR A 46 25.08 7.52 -3.07
CA THR A 46 24.06 7.94 -2.10
C THR A 46 22.69 7.50 -2.61
N LEU A 47 21.90 6.88 -1.75
CA LEU A 47 20.54 6.43 -2.04
C LEU A 47 19.57 7.01 -0.99
N GLN A 48 18.32 7.27 -1.37
CA GLN A 48 17.22 7.53 -0.46
C GLN A 48 16.41 6.25 -0.27
N SER A 49 16.22 5.81 0.98
CA SER A 49 15.44 4.63 1.30
C SER A 49 13.99 4.98 1.63
N THR A 50 13.05 4.31 0.95
CA THR A 50 11.61 4.31 1.25
C THR A 50 11.07 2.90 0.99
N MET A 51 9.86 2.57 1.41
CA MET A 51 9.23 1.28 1.10
C MET A 51 9.12 0.95 -0.39
N ILE A 52 9.18 1.96 -1.24
CA ILE A 52 9.16 1.78 -2.69
C ILE A 52 10.49 1.18 -3.19
N GLY A 53 11.60 1.43 -2.47
CA GLY A 53 12.94 1.00 -2.84
C GLY A 53 14.01 2.01 -2.44
N TYR A 54 15.21 1.83 -3.02
CA TYR A 54 16.33 2.75 -2.90
C TYR A 54 16.42 3.64 -4.13
N THR A 55 16.15 4.94 -3.99
CA THR A 55 16.27 5.89 -5.09
C THR A 55 17.66 6.50 -5.11
N GLY A 56 18.39 6.46 -6.22
CA GLY A 56 19.72 7.08 -6.31
C GLY A 56 19.69 8.60 -6.16
N ILE A 57 20.68 9.16 -5.46
CA ILE A 57 20.90 10.60 -5.30
C ILE A 57 22.27 10.96 -5.91
N GLY A 58 22.24 11.84 -6.90
CA GLY A 58 23.42 12.40 -7.56
C GLY A 58 24.08 11.49 -8.59
N GLY A 59 24.97 12.09 -9.39
CA GLY A 59 25.73 11.39 -10.42
C GLY A 59 24.85 10.72 -11.48
N LEU A 60 25.30 9.57 -11.98
CA LEU A 60 24.62 8.79 -13.04
C LEU A 60 23.44 7.95 -12.54
N ILE A 61 23.16 7.94 -11.24
CA ILE A 61 22.07 7.14 -10.64
C ILE A 61 20.92 8.00 -10.12
N ASP A 62 21.01 9.32 -10.26
CA ASP A 62 20.03 10.26 -9.69
C ASP A 62 18.60 9.96 -10.17
N GLY A 63 17.68 9.78 -9.22
CA GLY A 63 16.27 9.50 -9.49
C GLY A 63 15.98 8.09 -10.04
N VAL A 64 16.98 7.20 -10.12
CA VAL A 64 16.79 5.80 -10.53
C VAL A 64 16.35 5.00 -9.31
N LEU A 65 15.22 4.28 -9.42
CA LEU A 65 14.76 3.35 -8.38
C LEU A 65 15.56 2.05 -8.46
N ASN A 66 16.08 1.59 -7.33
CA ASN A 66 16.95 0.44 -7.18
C ASN A 66 18.05 0.38 -8.26
N PRO A 67 18.89 1.42 -8.38
CA PRO A 67 19.87 1.53 -9.46
C PRO A 67 20.84 0.36 -9.47
N VAL A 68 21.25 -0.07 -10.66
CA VAL A 68 22.42 -0.97 -10.77
C VAL A 68 23.67 -0.15 -10.45
N LEU A 69 24.31 -0.48 -9.34
CA LEU A 69 25.55 0.16 -8.90
C LEU A 69 26.74 -0.59 -9.51
N GLN A 70 27.78 0.12 -9.93
CA GLN A 70 28.90 -0.49 -10.67
C GLN A 70 30.25 -0.06 -10.11
N ALA A 71 31.18 -1.00 -10.01
CA ALA A 71 32.57 -0.70 -9.65
C ALA A 71 33.54 -1.60 -10.42
N LYS A 72 34.78 -1.15 -10.56
CA LYS A 72 35.84 -2.03 -11.08
C LYS A 72 36.30 -2.98 -9.98
N LYS A 73 36.74 -4.17 -10.39
CA LYS A 73 37.23 -5.17 -9.44
C LYS A 73 38.40 -4.61 -8.62
N GLY A 74 38.28 -4.65 -7.30
CA GLY A 74 39.26 -4.15 -6.33
C GLY A 74 39.07 -2.69 -5.89
N GLU A 75 38.06 -1.97 -6.41
CA GLU A 75 37.72 -0.63 -5.91
C GLU A 75 37.05 -0.69 -4.53
N ILE A 76 37.37 0.25 -3.65
CA ILE A 76 36.69 0.47 -2.38
C ILE A 76 35.43 1.32 -2.61
N VAL A 77 34.27 0.74 -2.36
CA VAL A 77 32.97 1.35 -2.59
C VAL A 77 32.31 1.70 -1.25
N LYS A 78 31.74 2.90 -1.17
CA LYS A 78 30.86 3.33 -0.09
C LYS A 78 29.45 3.54 -0.62
N ILE A 79 28.46 2.88 -0.01
CA ILE A 79 27.05 3.14 -0.26
C ILE A 79 26.46 3.77 0.99
N THR A 80 25.96 5.00 0.86
CA THR A 80 25.26 5.73 1.91
C THR A 80 23.77 5.73 1.61
N ILE A 81 22.93 5.42 2.60
CA ILE A 81 21.48 5.59 2.48
C ILE A 81 20.99 6.70 3.41
N ILE A 82 19.93 7.40 2.98
CA ILE A 82 19.24 8.45 3.73
C ILE A 82 17.77 8.02 3.91
N ASN A 83 17.26 8.01 5.14
CA ASN A 83 15.87 7.65 5.38
C ASN A 83 14.92 8.71 4.81
N GLY A 84 14.03 8.31 3.90
CA GLY A 84 13.03 9.19 3.30
C GLY A 84 11.71 9.26 4.06
N GLU A 85 11.48 8.42 5.07
CA GLU A 85 10.16 8.29 5.72
C GLU A 85 10.24 7.86 7.19
N LEU A 86 9.08 7.78 7.87
CA LEU A 86 8.96 7.41 9.28
C LEU A 86 8.88 5.88 9.45
N MET A 87 9.82 5.15 8.84
CA MET A 87 9.96 3.70 8.99
C MET A 87 11.42 3.27 9.04
N PRO A 88 11.73 2.15 9.72
CA PRO A 88 13.08 1.65 9.81
C PRO A 88 13.59 1.14 8.46
N HIS A 89 14.83 1.47 8.12
CA HIS A 89 15.51 0.98 6.91
C HIS A 89 16.98 0.69 7.19
N ASP A 90 17.57 -0.22 6.44
CA ASP A 90 19.01 -0.45 6.38
C ASP A 90 19.42 -0.77 4.94
N ILE A 91 20.67 -1.14 4.71
CA ILE A 91 21.13 -1.73 3.45
C ILE A 91 22.12 -2.85 3.75
N ALA A 92 21.92 -3.99 3.11
CA ALA A 92 22.79 -5.15 3.19
C ALA A 92 23.19 -5.65 1.80
N LEU A 93 24.33 -6.33 1.71
CA LEU A 93 24.78 -7.06 0.52
C LEU A 93 24.70 -8.57 0.79
N GLU A 94 24.03 -9.29 -0.09
CA GLU A 94 23.67 -10.70 0.09
C GLU A 94 24.88 -11.64 0.10
N ASN A 95 25.77 -11.54 -0.89
CA ASN A 95 26.93 -12.42 -1.03
C ASN A 95 28.03 -12.05 -0.03
N LEU A 96 28.28 -10.75 0.16
CA LEU A 96 29.28 -10.27 1.12
C LEU A 96 28.84 -10.38 2.59
N GLY A 97 27.54 -10.52 2.86
CA GLY A 97 26.99 -10.68 4.22
C GLY A 97 27.21 -9.46 5.12
N ILE A 98 27.38 -8.28 4.54
CA ILE A 98 27.54 -7.01 5.27
C ILE A 98 26.21 -6.26 5.32
N ALA A 99 25.98 -5.52 6.40
CA ALA A 99 24.79 -4.70 6.58
C ALA A 99 25.14 -3.39 7.30
N SER A 100 24.41 -2.33 6.99
CA SER A 100 24.48 -1.06 7.71
C SER A 100 23.75 -1.15 9.05
N ASN A 101 23.90 -0.13 9.90
CA ASN A 101 22.97 0.06 11.02
C ASN A 101 21.58 0.38 10.48
N VAL A 102 20.53 0.00 11.22
CA VAL A 102 19.15 0.40 10.96
C VAL A 102 18.96 1.88 11.35
N ILE A 103 18.38 2.66 10.45
CA ILE A 103 17.96 4.07 10.64
C ILE A 103 16.44 4.12 10.72
N ILE A 104 15.86 5.01 11.55
CA ILE A 104 14.42 5.04 11.88
C ILE A 104 13.80 6.38 11.51
N ASP A 105 14.49 7.50 11.79
CA ASP A 105 13.92 8.84 11.62
C ASP A 105 14.24 9.41 10.22
N PRO A 106 13.32 10.17 9.60
CA PRO A 106 13.57 10.84 8.33
C PRO A 106 14.83 11.71 8.37
N GLY A 107 15.69 11.57 7.36
CA GLY A 107 16.96 12.29 7.23
C GLY A 107 18.13 11.64 7.97
N GLU A 108 17.92 10.59 8.77
CA GLU A 108 19.02 9.78 9.29
C GLU A 108 19.79 9.11 8.15
N THR A 109 21.09 8.89 8.36
CA THR A 109 21.96 8.27 7.36
C THR A 109 22.80 7.15 7.94
N THR A 110 23.11 6.17 7.11
CA THR A 110 23.97 5.03 7.45
C THR A 110 24.69 4.59 6.19
N SER A 111 25.80 3.87 6.32
CA SER A 111 26.60 3.47 5.16
C SER A 111 27.27 2.12 5.34
N ILE A 112 27.48 1.42 4.22
CA ILE A 112 28.39 0.28 4.12
C ILE A 112 29.62 0.66 3.28
N VAL A 113 30.78 0.09 3.63
CA VAL A 113 32.04 0.25 2.88
C VAL A 113 32.61 -1.13 2.63
N PHE A 114 32.98 -1.43 1.39
CA PHE A 114 33.45 -2.75 0.98
C PHE A 114 34.33 -2.70 -0.26
N GLU A 115 35.11 -3.75 -0.50
CA GLU A 115 35.89 -3.94 -1.73
C GLU A 115 35.02 -4.65 -2.79
N ALA A 116 35.02 -4.13 -4.02
CA ALA A 116 34.28 -4.70 -5.14
C ALA A 116 34.96 -5.98 -5.67
N VAL A 117 34.53 -7.15 -5.18
CA VAL A 117 35.15 -8.45 -5.54
C VAL A 117 34.32 -9.22 -6.58
N GLU A 118 33.00 -9.24 -6.41
CA GLU A 118 32.04 -9.95 -7.27
C GLU A 118 30.69 -9.22 -7.32
N ASN A 119 29.82 -9.66 -8.24
CA ASN A 119 28.46 -9.14 -8.34
C ASN A 119 27.66 -9.52 -7.08
N ASP A 120 26.78 -8.64 -6.65
CA ASP A 120 26.00 -8.82 -5.43
C ASP A 120 24.61 -8.17 -5.57
N THR A 121 23.69 -8.51 -4.67
CA THR A 121 22.39 -7.89 -4.54
C THR A 121 22.36 -7.09 -3.25
N TYR A 122 22.08 -5.79 -3.35
CA TYR A 122 21.82 -4.98 -2.17
C TYR A 122 20.33 -4.98 -1.83
N TYR A 123 19.96 -5.04 -0.56
CA TYR A 123 18.57 -5.09 -0.12
C TYR A 123 18.35 -4.60 1.31
N CYS A 124 17.09 -4.33 1.67
CA CYS A 124 16.69 -3.95 3.02
C CYS A 124 16.36 -5.21 3.84
N THR A 125 16.97 -5.36 5.02
CA THR A 125 16.80 -6.56 5.87
C THR A 125 15.54 -6.51 6.74
N ILE A 126 14.88 -5.36 6.81
CA ILE A 126 13.66 -5.19 7.57
C ILE A 126 12.56 -6.13 7.03
N PRO A 127 11.89 -6.94 7.87
CA PRO A 127 10.93 -7.94 7.41
C PRO A 127 9.85 -7.36 6.48
N GLY A 128 9.65 -7.98 5.32
CA GLY A 128 8.67 -7.53 4.32
C GLY A 128 9.20 -6.48 3.33
N HIS A 129 10.32 -5.80 3.61
CA HIS A 129 10.80 -4.71 2.76
C HIS A 129 11.41 -5.23 1.45
N ARG A 130 12.15 -6.34 1.50
CA ARG A 130 12.68 -6.99 0.28
C ARG A 130 11.54 -7.50 -0.60
N GLU A 131 10.52 -8.13 -0.01
CA GLU A 131 9.32 -8.58 -0.73
C GLU A 131 8.53 -7.41 -1.31
N ALA A 132 8.56 -6.23 -0.66
CA ALA A 132 7.98 -4.99 -1.16
C ALA A 132 8.80 -4.33 -2.29
N GLY A 133 9.99 -4.86 -2.63
CA GLY A 133 10.81 -4.39 -3.74
C GLY A 133 12.03 -3.56 -3.34
N MET A 134 12.40 -3.49 -2.06
CA MET A 134 13.62 -2.82 -1.60
C MET A 134 14.88 -3.67 -1.83
N ALA A 135 15.19 -3.92 -3.11
CA ALA A 135 16.41 -4.60 -3.54
C ALA A 135 16.88 -4.10 -4.91
N GLY A 136 18.19 -4.02 -5.09
CA GLY A 136 18.84 -3.69 -6.36
C GLY A 136 20.13 -4.47 -6.56
N GLN A 137 20.80 -4.23 -7.70
CA GLN A 137 21.98 -5.00 -8.11
C GLN A 137 23.27 -4.19 -7.98
N PHE A 138 24.34 -4.87 -7.60
CA PHE A 138 25.70 -4.36 -7.63
C PHE A 138 26.53 -5.22 -8.60
N GLU A 139 27.15 -4.59 -9.59
CA GLU A 139 27.91 -5.28 -10.62
C GLU A 139 29.39 -4.88 -10.60
N VAL A 140 30.26 -5.88 -10.65
CA VAL A 140 31.70 -5.70 -10.84
C VAL A 140 32.00 -5.81 -12.33
N VAL A 141 32.42 -4.69 -12.92
CA VAL A 141 32.56 -4.54 -14.38
C VAL A 141 34.01 -4.24 -14.79
N GLU A 142 34.40 -4.64 -16.00
CA GLU A 142 35.72 -4.30 -16.56
C GLU A 142 35.77 -2.82 -17.02
N MET A 143 34.64 -2.34 -17.56
CA MET A 143 34.42 -0.94 -17.95
C MET A 143 33.11 -0.46 -17.34
N LEU A 144 33.13 0.75 -16.77
CA LEU A 144 31.95 1.36 -16.17
C LEU A 144 31.04 1.88 -17.28
N ALA A 145 29.72 1.71 -17.12
CA ALA A 145 28.79 2.33 -18.05
C ALA A 145 28.90 3.88 -17.95
N GLY A 146 28.99 4.54 -19.10
CA GLY A 146 29.21 6.00 -19.21
C GLY A 146 30.50 6.44 -19.90
N GLU A 147 31.36 5.53 -20.40
CA GLU A 147 32.60 5.92 -21.11
C GLU A 147 32.53 5.90 -22.66
N VAL A 148 31.41 5.48 -23.28
CA VAL A 148 31.27 5.52 -24.75
C VAL A 148 29.94 6.17 -25.14
N PHE A 149 29.97 7.48 -25.36
CA PHE A 149 28.94 8.19 -26.11
C PHE A 149 29.41 8.27 -27.56
N ALA A 150 28.85 7.45 -28.46
CA ALA A 150 28.83 7.88 -29.85
C ALA A 150 27.95 9.13 -29.87
N GLU A 151 28.49 10.28 -30.28
CA GLU A 151 27.71 11.52 -30.32
C GLU A 151 26.53 11.34 -31.29
N GLY A 152 25.30 11.35 -30.77
CA GLY A 152 24.11 11.20 -31.59
C GLY A 152 23.92 12.38 -32.54
N ILE A 153 23.26 12.14 -33.66
CA ILE A 153 23.02 13.18 -34.67
C ILE A 153 21.60 13.76 -34.55
N LEU A 154 21.45 15.05 -34.79
CA LEU A 154 20.13 15.66 -34.89
C LEU A 154 19.42 15.22 -36.18
N PRO A 155 18.11 14.96 -36.13
CA PRO A 155 17.33 14.75 -37.35
C PRO A 155 17.40 15.97 -38.27
N GLU A 156 17.49 15.72 -39.57
CA GLU A 156 17.50 16.77 -40.59
C GLU A 156 16.24 16.74 -41.43
N LYS A 157 15.83 17.92 -41.90
CA LYS A 157 14.79 18.07 -42.92
C LYS A 157 15.25 19.08 -43.95
N ASP A 158 15.17 18.70 -45.22
CA ASP A 158 15.61 19.53 -46.35
C ASP A 158 17.08 20.02 -46.20
N GLY A 159 17.94 19.21 -45.59
CA GLY A 159 19.35 19.52 -45.34
C GLY A 159 19.61 20.53 -44.21
N ARG A 160 18.60 20.80 -43.36
CA ARG A 160 18.75 21.60 -42.14
C ARG A 160 18.49 20.73 -40.91
N PRO A 161 19.36 20.77 -39.88
CA PRO A 161 19.09 20.18 -38.57
C PRO A 161 17.83 20.79 -37.94
N LEU A 162 16.98 19.92 -37.38
CA LEU A 162 15.79 20.32 -36.65
C LEU A 162 16.15 20.66 -35.20
N ASN A 163 15.48 21.68 -34.66
CA ASN A 163 15.63 22.10 -33.27
C ASN A 163 14.82 21.20 -32.30
N LEU A 164 15.19 19.92 -32.23
CA LEU A 164 14.56 18.93 -31.34
C LEU A 164 15.29 18.80 -29.99
N ASP A 165 16.40 19.51 -29.83
CA ASP A 165 17.18 19.70 -28.61
C ASP A 165 16.99 21.11 -27.99
N PHE A 166 16.17 21.96 -28.61
CA PHE A 166 15.83 23.32 -28.16
C PHE A 166 17.00 24.31 -28.06
N GLU A 167 18.20 23.94 -28.50
CA GLU A 167 19.41 24.75 -28.31
C GLU A 167 19.45 26.04 -29.15
N THR A 168 18.54 26.22 -30.12
CA THR A 168 18.36 27.52 -30.78
C THR A 168 17.64 28.54 -29.90
N GLY A 169 17.05 28.12 -28.77
CA GLY A 169 16.22 28.96 -27.90
C GLY A 169 14.87 29.36 -28.52
N THR A 170 14.47 28.72 -29.63
CA THR A 170 13.21 28.99 -30.34
C THR A 170 12.35 27.73 -30.44
N LEU A 171 11.12 27.86 -30.95
CA LEU A 171 10.20 26.74 -31.23
C LEU A 171 9.96 26.57 -32.73
N ASP A 172 10.92 26.95 -33.59
CA ASP A 172 10.71 27.04 -35.05
C ASP A 172 10.27 25.72 -35.70
N ASP A 173 10.62 24.58 -35.09
CA ASP A 173 10.30 23.23 -35.54
C ASP A 173 9.16 22.57 -34.75
N TRP A 174 8.45 23.35 -33.93
CA TRP A 174 7.39 22.90 -33.05
C TRP A 174 6.11 23.73 -33.20
N SER A 175 4.97 23.10 -32.94
CA SER A 175 3.67 23.74 -32.83
C SER A 175 3.01 23.30 -31.54
N PHE A 176 2.26 24.18 -30.88
CA PHE A 176 1.59 23.81 -29.63
C PHE A 176 0.18 24.37 -29.53
N THR A 177 -0.63 23.73 -28.69
CA THR A 177 -1.94 24.19 -28.22
C THR A 177 -1.97 24.18 -26.70
N GLY A 178 -2.85 24.98 -26.10
CA GLY A 178 -2.93 25.12 -24.65
C GLY A 178 -2.00 26.21 -24.11
N ASP A 179 -1.82 26.24 -22.80
CA ASP A 179 -1.04 27.26 -22.07
C ASP A 179 0.25 26.70 -21.45
N SER A 180 0.43 25.38 -21.38
CA SER A 180 1.61 24.74 -20.79
C SER A 180 2.92 25.04 -21.52
N PHE A 181 2.86 25.33 -22.82
CA PHE A 181 4.05 25.53 -23.67
C PHE A 181 4.26 26.99 -24.13
N ALA A 182 3.51 27.94 -23.57
CA ALA A 182 3.53 29.34 -24.01
C ALA A 182 4.88 30.06 -23.76
N ASP A 183 5.60 29.67 -22.71
CA ASP A 183 6.85 30.31 -22.24
C ASP A 183 8.10 29.44 -22.50
N GLN A 184 8.09 28.64 -23.58
CA GLN A 184 9.11 27.64 -23.91
C GLN A 184 10.04 28.08 -25.06
N PRO A 185 11.27 27.54 -25.17
CA PRO A 185 11.92 26.60 -24.24
C PRO A 185 12.49 27.28 -22.99
N VAL A 186 12.71 26.51 -21.92
CA VAL A 186 13.22 27.00 -20.62
C VAL A 186 14.74 27.09 -20.64
N LEU A 187 15.28 28.28 -20.33
CA LEU A 187 16.71 28.47 -20.09
C LEU A 187 17.11 27.93 -18.70
N LYS A 188 18.13 27.08 -18.64
CA LYS A 188 18.66 26.45 -17.42
C LYS A 188 18.80 27.38 -16.22
N THR A 189 19.49 28.51 -16.39
CA THR A 189 19.88 29.40 -15.29
C THR A 189 18.70 30.13 -14.66
N ASP A 190 17.58 30.20 -15.38
CA ASP A 190 16.41 30.99 -15.03
C ASP A 190 15.24 30.09 -14.61
N SER A 191 15.44 28.76 -14.59
CA SER A 191 14.40 27.80 -14.27
C SER A 191 14.02 27.86 -12.79
N THR A 192 13.05 28.72 -12.50
CA THR A 192 12.39 28.77 -11.18
C THR A 192 11.24 27.76 -11.09
N LEU A 193 10.99 26.95 -12.12
CA LEU A 193 9.85 26.02 -12.22
C LEU A 193 9.93 24.84 -11.23
N PHE A 194 11.12 24.58 -10.69
CA PHE A 194 11.38 23.49 -9.74
C PHE A 194 11.80 24.05 -8.37
N GLY A 195 11.89 23.17 -7.36
CA GLY A 195 12.38 23.53 -6.03
C GLY A 195 13.83 24.06 -6.02
N GLU A 196 14.24 24.68 -4.91
CA GLU A 196 15.62 25.14 -4.75
C GLU A 196 16.61 23.96 -4.86
N ASN A 197 17.70 24.14 -5.60
CA ASN A 197 18.77 23.15 -5.81
C ASN A 197 18.39 21.87 -6.58
N VAL A 198 17.30 21.88 -7.36
CA VAL A 198 16.95 20.74 -8.24
C VAL A 198 17.85 20.73 -9.47
N ASN A 199 18.59 19.64 -9.68
CA ASN A 199 19.34 19.42 -10.93
C ASN A 199 18.44 18.65 -11.91
N ILE A 200 18.10 19.29 -13.04
CA ILE A 200 17.27 18.68 -14.08
C ILE A 200 18.07 17.70 -14.96
N GLY A 201 19.40 17.75 -14.98
CA GLY A 201 20.19 16.80 -15.76
C GLY A 201 20.00 16.87 -17.29
N HIS A 202 19.51 18.00 -17.84
CA HIS A 202 19.39 18.23 -19.29
C HIS A 202 20.75 18.41 -19.97
N THR A 203 20.74 18.28 -21.29
CA THR A 203 21.91 18.51 -22.15
C THR A 203 21.82 19.93 -22.70
N GLY A 204 22.93 20.66 -22.81
CA GLY A 204 22.90 22.03 -23.35
C GLY A 204 22.38 23.10 -22.37
N ASN A 205 21.74 24.15 -22.91
CA ASN A 205 21.28 25.32 -22.17
C ASN A 205 19.75 25.39 -22.04
N TYR A 206 19.03 24.73 -22.95
CA TYR A 206 17.58 24.79 -23.06
C TYR A 206 16.99 23.40 -22.91
N PHE A 207 15.76 23.34 -22.40
CA PHE A 207 14.93 22.14 -22.41
C PHE A 207 13.47 22.56 -22.40
N MET A 208 12.55 21.61 -22.61
CA MET A 208 11.13 21.89 -22.52
C MET A 208 10.53 21.39 -21.20
N SER A 209 9.66 22.19 -20.59
CA SER A 209 8.79 21.81 -19.46
C SER A 209 7.35 22.26 -19.69
N SER A 210 6.36 21.44 -19.33
CA SER A 210 4.94 21.84 -19.37
C SER A 210 4.47 22.67 -18.15
N GLY A 211 5.37 23.04 -17.23
CA GLY A 211 5.04 23.88 -16.08
C GLY A 211 5.81 23.57 -14.79
N GLY A 212 6.57 22.47 -14.78
CA GLY A 212 7.35 22.02 -13.61
C GLY A 212 6.49 21.86 -12.35
N GLN A 213 7.11 21.94 -11.18
CA GLN A 213 6.41 21.77 -9.90
C GLN A 213 5.67 23.02 -9.40
N LYS A 214 5.79 24.15 -10.10
CA LYS A 214 5.14 25.42 -9.71
C LYS A 214 3.93 25.79 -10.55
N GLU A 215 3.93 25.42 -11.82
CA GLU A 215 2.88 25.77 -12.79
C GLU A 215 2.24 24.53 -13.44
N PHE A 216 2.28 23.40 -12.74
CA PHE A 216 1.70 22.09 -13.13
C PHE A 216 0.17 22.11 -13.40
N GLN A 217 -0.52 23.24 -13.27
CA GLN A 217 -1.94 23.34 -13.62
C GLN A 217 -2.18 23.62 -15.10
N ARG A 218 -1.13 24.03 -15.83
CA ARG A 218 -1.22 24.36 -17.25
C ARG A 218 -1.34 23.08 -18.07
N THR A 219 -2.06 23.14 -19.19
CA THR A 219 -2.26 21.99 -20.07
C THR A 219 -1.99 22.34 -21.53
N GLY A 220 -1.67 21.35 -22.33
CA GLY A 220 -1.40 21.54 -23.73
C GLY A 220 -0.84 20.32 -24.46
N THR A 221 -0.58 20.51 -25.73
CA THR A 221 0.12 19.52 -26.56
C THR A 221 1.10 20.23 -27.47
N MET A 222 2.35 19.79 -27.49
CA MET A 222 3.39 20.26 -28.39
C MET A 222 3.71 19.16 -29.42
N THR A 223 3.87 19.53 -30.69
CA THR A 223 4.07 18.60 -31.81
C THR A 223 5.18 19.12 -32.71
N SER A 224 6.19 18.29 -32.98
CA SER A 224 7.28 18.63 -33.89
C SER A 224 6.82 18.58 -35.35
N VAL A 225 7.59 19.21 -36.24
CA VAL A 225 7.48 18.90 -37.67
C VAL A 225 7.83 17.42 -37.93
N PRO A 226 7.20 16.76 -38.93
CA PRO A 226 7.59 15.41 -39.30
C PRO A 226 8.97 15.34 -39.95
N PHE A 227 9.71 14.27 -39.68
CA PHE A 227 11.06 14.00 -40.20
C PHE A 227 11.29 12.49 -40.43
N GLU A 228 12.22 12.16 -41.33
CA GLU A 228 12.51 10.79 -41.73
C GLU A 228 13.38 10.06 -40.69
N VAL A 229 13.05 8.80 -40.39
CA VAL A 229 13.89 7.90 -39.59
C VAL A 229 15.10 7.46 -40.41
N THR A 230 16.27 8.01 -40.10
CA THR A 230 17.53 7.72 -40.81
C THR A 230 18.41 6.71 -40.10
N HIS A 231 18.11 6.38 -38.84
CA HIS A 231 18.93 5.51 -37.98
C HIS A 231 18.06 4.56 -37.14
N PRO A 232 18.60 3.37 -36.79
CA PRO A 232 17.84 2.33 -36.11
C PRO A 232 17.51 2.66 -34.65
N PHE A 233 18.21 3.60 -34.01
CA PHE A 233 17.93 3.98 -32.63
C PHE A 233 17.75 5.49 -32.51
N ALA A 234 16.82 5.89 -31.64
CA ALA A 234 16.69 7.26 -31.17
C ALA A 234 16.83 7.33 -29.65
N VAL A 235 17.36 8.45 -29.18
CA VAL A 235 17.40 8.80 -27.75
C VAL A 235 16.78 10.16 -27.57
N PHE A 236 16.02 10.32 -26.51
CA PHE A 236 15.59 11.61 -25.98
C PHE A 236 15.48 11.50 -24.47
N TRP A 237 15.34 12.63 -23.78
CA TRP A 237 15.31 12.66 -22.34
C TRP A 237 13.93 13.03 -21.83
N VAL A 238 13.45 12.37 -20.77
CA VAL A 238 12.12 12.61 -20.16
C VAL A 238 12.19 12.64 -18.64
N SER A 239 11.36 13.49 -18.03
CA SER A 239 11.08 13.54 -16.59
C SER A 239 9.69 14.12 -16.35
N GLY A 240 9.26 14.21 -15.08
CA GLY A 240 7.92 14.66 -14.68
C GLY A 240 7.03 13.51 -14.22
N GLY A 241 5.72 13.68 -14.35
CA GLY A 241 4.69 12.78 -13.82
C GLY A 241 4.63 11.42 -14.48
N ALA A 242 4.41 10.40 -13.66
CA ALA A 242 4.01 9.07 -14.08
C ALA A 242 2.48 8.98 -14.21
N LEU A 243 1.88 9.86 -15.03
CA LEU A 243 0.44 9.99 -15.19
C LEU A 243 0.04 9.72 -16.65
N GLU A 244 -1.09 9.05 -16.87
CA GLU A 244 -1.53 8.64 -18.20
C GLU A 244 -1.72 9.82 -19.17
N ARG A 245 -2.14 10.99 -18.65
CA ARG A 245 -2.39 12.18 -19.46
C ARG A 245 -1.17 13.12 -19.59
N THR A 246 -0.01 12.75 -19.03
CA THR A 246 1.29 13.41 -19.21
C THR A 246 2.28 12.46 -19.89
N ARG A 247 2.51 12.60 -21.20
CA ARG A 247 3.36 11.64 -21.94
C ARG A 247 4.01 12.22 -23.19
N VAL A 248 5.09 11.58 -23.59
CA VAL A 248 5.75 11.74 -24.89
C VAL A 248 5.31 10.58 -25.78
N GLU A 249 5.08 10.88 -27.04
CA GLU A 249 4.71 9.93 -28.07
C GLU A 249 5.58 10.15 -29.32
N ILE A 250 6.05 9.05 -29.91
CA ILE A 250 6.59 9.05 -31.27
C ILE A 250 5.51 8.47 -32.18
N VAL A 251 5.17 9.22 -33.23
CA VAL A 251 4.00 8.93 -34.07
C VAL A 251 4.40 8.85 -35.53
N LEU A 252 3.95 7.81 -36.24
CA LEU A 252 4.11 7.69 -37.69
C LEU A 252 3.26 8.73 -38.42
N ALA A 253 3.87 9.55 -39.28
CA ALA A 253 3.22 10.67 -39.93
C ALA A 253 2.11 10.25 -40.91
N ALA A 254 2.25 9.09 -41.57
CA ALA A 254 1.33 8.64 -42.62
C ALA A 254 -0.09 8.32 -42.10
N HIS A 255 -0.21 7.66 -40.95
CA HIS A 255 -1.48 7.17 -40.41
C HIS A 255 -1.75 7.59 -38.96
N ARG A 256 -0.86 8.38 -38.36
CA ARG A 256 -0.95 8.85 -36.96
C ARG A 256 -0.97 7.72 -35.93
N GLU A 257 -0.32 6.61 -36.25
CA GLU A 257 -0.12 5.48 -35.36
C GLU A 257 0.99 5.80 -34.35
N ILE A 258 0.71 5.58 -33.07
CA ILE A 258 1.70 5.75 -31.99
C ILE A 258 2.59 4.52 -31.99
N ILE A 259 3.87 4.70 -32.26
CA ILE A 259 4.86 3.61 -32.29
C ILE A 259 5.66 3.50 -30.99
N PHE A 260 5.68 4.57 -30.20
CA PHE A 260 6.29 4.57 -28.87
C PHE A 260 5.59 5.59 -27.99
N SER A 261 5.41 5.29 -26.70
CA SER A 261 4.94 6.25 -25.71
C SER A 261 5.57 6.00 -24.34
N ILE A 262 5.87 7.09 -23.63
CA ILE A 262 6.44 7.04 -22.28
C ILE A 262 6.03 8.28 -21.47
N THR A 263 5.86 8.12 -20.16
CA THR A 263 5.63 9.21 -19.21
C THR A 263 6.92 9.55 -18.47
N GLY A 264 6.87 10.50 -17.52
CA GLY A 264 7.91 10.62 -16.51
C GLY A 264 7.82 9.53 -15.43
N ASN A 265 8.64 9.64 -14.39
CA ASN A 265 8.71 8.71 -13.26
C ASN A 265 8.54 9.38 -11.89
N ASN A 266 7.80 10.50 -11.82
CA ASN A 266 7.64 11.37 -10.65
C ASN A 266 8.98 11.90 -10.12
N HIS A 267 9.86 12.30 -11.04
CA HIS A 267 11.16 12.88 -10.73
C HIS A 267 11.42 14.09 -11.62
N SER A 268 12.22 15.04 -11.13
CA SER A 268 12.54 16.27 -11.88
C SER A 268 13.72 16.10 -12.82
N ALA A 269 14.66 15.20 -12.50
CA ALA A 269 15.81 14.93 -13.34
C ALA A 269 15.41 14.15 -14.60
N LEU A 270 15.76 14.69 -15.76
CA LEU A 270 15.66 14.08 -17.07
C LEU A 270 16.49 12.80 -17.11
N ARG A 271 15.89 11.76 -17.68
CA ARG A 271 16.53 10.46 -17.91
C ARG A 271 16.43 10.08 -19.38
N PRO A 272 17.48 9.45 -19.95
CA PRO A 272 17.50 9.07 -21.34
C PRO A 272 16.56 7.89 -21.60
N VAL A 273 15.82 7.96 -22.70
CA VAL A 273 14.91 6.93 -23.19
C VAL A 273 15.46 6.44 -24.52
N VAL A 274 15.69 5.14 -24.67
CA VAL A 274 16.20 4.55 -25.91
C VAL A 274 15.05 3.87 -26.66
N VAL A 275 14.81 4.28 -27.90
CA VAL A 275 13.77 3.72 -28.76
C VAL A 275 14.40 2.99 -29.94
N ASN A 276 13.94 1.76 -30.19
CA ASN A 276 14.26 1.02 -31.41
C ASN A 276 13.30 1.44 -32.53
N LEU A 277 13.86 1.95 -33.62
CA LEU A 277 13.16 2.43 -34.82
C LEU A 277 13.53 1.64 -36.07
N GLU A 278 14.21 0.50 -35.94
CA GLU A 278 14.69 -0.31 -37.07
C GLU A 278 13.58 -0.68 -38.07
N GLU A 279 12.38 -1.02 -37.57
CA GLU A 279 11.21 -1.34 -38.41
C GLU A 279 10.58 -0.12 -39.12
N HIS A 280 11.00 1.08 -38.73
CA HIS A 280 10.46 2.35 -39.20
C HIS A 280 11.46 3.18 -40.01
N MET A 281 12.64 2.63 -40.29
CA MET A 281 13.64 3.23 -41.18
C MET A 281 13.03 3.69 -42.52
N GLY A 282 13.37 4.91 -42.92
CA GLY A 282 12.88 5.55 -44.15
C GLY A 282 11.41 6.00 -44.10
N ARG A 283 10.76 5.95 -42.92
CA ARG A 283 9.40 6.49 -42.72
C ARG A 283 9.48 7.82 -41.98
N ASP A 284 8.52 8.68 -42.24
CA ASP A 284 8.37 9.93 -41.51
C ASP A 284 7.68 9.71 -40.15
N ILE A 285 8.29 10.23 -39.09
CA ILE A 285 7.76 10.29 -37.73
C ILE A 285 7.67 11.74 -37.26
N TYR A 286 6.90 11.99 -36.21
CA TYR A 286 6.94 13.24 -35.45
C TYR A 286 6.81 12.95 -33.96
N ILE A 287 7.25 13.90 -33.14
CA ILE A 287 7.21 13.81 -31.68
C ILE A 287 6.00 14.61 -31.20
N ARG A 288 5.22 14.02 -30.31
CA ARG A 288 4.09 14.68 -29.64
C ARG A 288 4.28 14.60 -28.13
N ILE A 289 4.19 15.74 -27.47
CA ILE A 289 4.35 15.86 -26.02
C ILE A 289 3.05 16.42 -25.47
N ILE A 290 2.43 15.67 -24.57
CA ILE A 290 1.08 15.89 -24.10
C ILE A 290 1.15 16.11 -22.60
N ASP A 291 0.56 17.21 -22.15
CA ASP A 291 0.23 17.42 -20.76
C ASP A 291 -1.24 17.84 -20.65
N ASN A 292 -2.09 16.90 -20.25
CA ASN A 292 -3.50 17.16 -20.02
C ASN A 292 -3.86 16.94 -18.54
N GLU A 293 -2.90 17.03 -17.63
CA GLU A 293 -3.13 16.99 -16.18
C GLU A 293 -3.09 18.39 -15.59
N THR A 294 -3.96 18.68 -14.63
CA THR A 294 -3.91 19.96 -13.87
C THR A 294 -3.32 19.76 -12.48
N GLY A 295 -3.11 18.51 -12.08
CA GLY A 295 -2.74 18.12 -10.72
C GLY A 295 -3.83 18.44 -9.68
N GLU A 296 -4.97 19.01 -10.05
CA GLU A 296 -5.98 19.40 -9.07
C GLU A 296 -6.57 18.17 -8.38
N SER A 297 -6.72 18.28 -7.06
CA SER A 297 -7.48 17.31 -6.28
C SER A 297 -8.94 17.74 -6.25
N GLY A 298 -9.83 16.86 -6.72
CA GLY A 298 -11.27 16.98 -6.50
C GLY A 298 -11.69 16.73 -5.05
N ILE A 299 -10.79 16.83 -4.06
CA ILE A 299 -11.04 16.68 -2.63
C ILE A 299 -10.34 17.84 -1.91
N SER A 300 -11.11 18.68 -1.22
CA SER A 300 -10.67 20.01 -0.72
C SER A 300 -9.51 19.98 0.29
N TYR A 301 -9.31 18.86 0.99
CA TYR A 301 -8.23 18.70 1.97
C TYR A 301 -7.00 17.94 1.43
N ILE A 302 -7.04 17.45 0.19
CA ILE A 302 -5.90 16.80 -0.46
C ILE A 302 -5.21 17.83 -1.36
N ARG A 303 -3.88 17.93 -1.22
CA ARG A 303 -3.08 18.84 -2.04
C ARG A 303 -3.03 18.38 -3.50
N GLY A 304 -2.89 19.32 -4.42
CA GLY A 304 -2.68 19.00 -5.83
C GLY A 304 -1.38 18.22 -6.06
N ASP A 305 -1.37 17.42 -7.13
CA ASP A 305 -0.21 16.67 -7.57
C ASP A 305 0.76 17.57 -8.34
N VAL A 306 1.87 17.92 -7.69
CA VAL A 306 2.93 18.75 -8.28
C VAL A 306 3.65 18.07 -9.45
N TRP A 307 3.43 16.77 -9.66
CA TRP A 307 3.98 16.01 -10.78
C TRP A 307 3.08 16.02 -12.01
N ALA A 308 2.00 16.78 -12.03
CA ALA A 308 1.19 17.03 -13.24
C ALA A 308 1.94 17.92 -14.25
N HIS A 309 3.09 17.46 -14.70
CA HIS A 309 3.90 18.08 -15.74
C HIS A 309 4.79 17.03 -16.41
N ILE A 310 5.31 17.35 -17.58
CA ILE A 310 6.31 16.56 -18.29
C ILE A 310 7.41 17.47 -18.82
N ASN A 311 8.64 16.96 -18.75
CA ASN A 311 9.79 17.62 -19.34
C ASN A 311 10.39 16.73 -20.42
N PHE A 312 10.96 17.35 -21.44
CA PHE A 312 11.53 16.65 -22.59
C PHE A 312 12.74 17.41 -23.14
N ASP A 313 13.74 16.66 -23.61
CA ASP A 313 14.94 17.24 -24.19
C ASP A 313 15.69 16.32 -25.18
N ASP A 314 16.54 16.91 -26.01
CA ASP A 314 17.65 16.32 -26.78
C ASP A 314 17.31 15.05 -27.59
N PHE A 315 16.40 15.14 -28.56
CA PHE A 315 16.12 14.02 -29.48
C PHE A 315 17.23 13.84 -30.53
N ARG A 316 17.89 12.67 -30.54
CA ARG A 316 18.98 12.32 -31.44
C ARG A 316 18.91 10.90 -31.98
N PHE A 317 19.49 10.69 -33.16
CA PHE A 317 19.64 9.41 -33.82
C PHE A 317 21.02 8.76 -33.56
N TYR A 318 21.03 7.43 -33.52
CA TYR A 318 22.20 6.60 -33.23
C TYR A 318 22.27 5.38 -34.15
N SER A 319 23.47 5.07 -34.64
CA SER A 319 23.72 3.88 -35.49
C SER A 319 23.70 2.56 -34.72
N GLU A 320 24.01 2.60 -33.42
CA GLU A 320 24.04 1.46 -32.51
C GLU A 320 23.26 1.81 -31.24
N ARG A 321 22.71 0.81 -30.53
CA ARG A 321 21.92 1.05 -29.32
C ARG A 321 22.83 1.61 -28.21
N PRO A 322 22.65 2.88 -27.79
CA PRO A 322 23.42 3.41 -26.67
C PRO A 322 23.00 2.75 -25.35
N VAL A 323 23.90 2.76 -24.37
CA VAL A 323 23.69 2.19 -23.03
C VAL A 323 23.82 3.31 -22.00
N PHE A 324 22.76 3.53 -21.23
CA PHE A 324 22.73 4.50 -20.14
C PHE A 324 22.45 3.79 -18.81
N ILE A 325 23.18 4.15 -17.76
CA ILE A 325 22.95 3.63 -16.40
C ILE A 325 21.57 4.04 -15.90
N ASN A 326 21.16 5.28 -16.18
CA ASN A 326 19.87 5.84 -15.80
C ASN A 326 18.83 5.78 -16.91
N GLU A 327 18.93 4.85 -17.87
CA GLU A 327 17.90 4.66 -18.90
C GLU A 327 16.51 4.56 -18.27
N LEU A 328 15.55 5.35 -18.73
CA LEU A 328 14.15 5.26 -18.30
C LEU A 328 13.40 4.35 -19.27
N ARG A 329 12.93 3.20 -18.77
CA ARG A 329 12.20 2.21 -19.57
C ARG A 329 10.72 2.20 -19.21
N PRO A 330 9.81 2.03 -20.19
CA PRO A 330 8.37 1.97 -19.93
C PRO A 330 7.96 0.95 -18.85
N GLU A 331 8.58 -0.23 -18.85
CA GLU A 331 8.33 -1.30 -17.89
C GLU A 331 8.67 -0.93 -16.43
N ASP A 332 9.57 0.03 -16.22
CA ASP A 332 9.97 0.47 -14.89
C ASP A 332 8.94 1.47 -14.30
N ILE A 333 8.10 2.07 -15.14
CA ILE A 333 7.23 3.19 -14.76
C ILE A 333 5.90 2.71 -14.19
N VAL A 334 5.52 3.35 -13.08
CA VAL A 334 4.21 3.22 -12.45
C VAL A 334 3.26 4.25 -13.04
N VAL A 335 2.57 3.96 -14.14
CA VAL A 335 1.57 4.92 -14.62
C VAL A 335 0.34 4.86 -13.73
N LEU A 336 0.04 5.95 -13.02
CA LEU A 336 -1.23 6.07 -12.31
C LEU A 336 -2.34 6.29 -13.34
N PRO A 337 -3.41 5.49 -13.36
CA PRO A 337 -4.56 5.80 -14.18
C PRO A 337 -5.23 7.09 -13.70
N MET A 338 -6.08 7.64 -14.57
CA MET A 338 -6.80 8.88 -14.32
C MET A 338 -7.38 8.88 -12.91
N ARG A 339 -7.12 9.95 -12.15
CA ARG A 339 -7.82 10.16 -10.88
C ARG A 339 -9.32 10.23 -11.17
N ASP A 340 -10.11 9.47 -10.41
CA ASP A 340 -11.54 9.65 -10.38
C ASP A 340 -11.82 11.10 -9.97
N ILE A 341 -12.27 11.91 -10.92
CA ILE A 341 -12.80 13.24 -10.62
C ILE A 341 -14.13 12.97 -9.93
N VAL A 342 -14.10 12.87 -8.60
CA VAL A 342 -15.32 12.85 -7.79
C VAL A 342 -15.95 14.23 -7.94
N GLY A 343 -16.78 14.41 -8.95
CA GLY A 343 -17.34 15.69 -9.39
C GLY A 343 -18.25 16.39 -8.37
N ASN A 344 -18.42 15.82 -7.18
CA ASN A 344 -19.13 16.42 -6.06
C ASN A 344 -18.33 16.22 -4.77
N THR A 345 -17.51 17.22 -4.43
CA THR A 345 -16.90 17.38 -3.09
C THR A 345 -17.92 17.69 -2.01
N GLU A 346 -19.11 18.17 -2.40
CA GLU A 346 -20.26 18.33 -1.53
C GLU A 346 -20.98 16.97 -1.50
N GLY A 347 -20.94 16.28 -0.35
CA GLY A 347 -21.55 14.96 -0.19
C GLY A 347 -22.95 14.91 -0.81
N LEU A 348 -23.17 13.93 -1.69
CA LEU A 348 -24.45 13.74 -2.38
C LEU A 348 -25.58 13.54 -1.35
N SER A 349 -26.78 13.99 -1.68
CA SER A 349 -27.99 13.54 -0.95
C SER A 349 -28.09 12.01 -1.04
N GLY A 350 -28.78 11.36 -0.10
CA GLY A 350 -28.97 9.91 -0.16
C GLY A 350 -29.57 9.43 -1.50
N GLU A 351 -30.48 10.20 -2.08
CA GLU A 351 -31.08 9.88 -3.38
C GLU A 351 -30.09 10.03 -4.54
N ASP A 352 -29.30 11.12 -4.55
CA ASP A 352 -28.29 11.34 -5.58
C ASP A 352 -27.17 10.31 -5.49
N ALA A 353 -26.77 9.93 -4.27
CA ALA A 353 -25.79 8.88 -4.04
C ALA A 353 -26.28 7.54 -4.61
N ALA A 354 -27.52 7.15 -4.31
CA ALA A 354 -28.11 5.93 -4.86
C ALA A 354 -28.22 5.96 -6.40
N ARG A 355 -28.51 7.13 -7.00
CA ARG A 355 -28.53 7.31 -8.46
C ARG A 355 -27.14 7.24 -9.11
N ALA A 356 -26.10 7.65 -8.38
CA ALA A 356 -24.72 7.67 -8.86
C ALA A 356 -24.01 6.32 -8.75
N MET A 357 -24.56 5.35 -8.00
CA MET A 357 -23.97 4.02 -7.86
C MET A 357 -24.12 3.21 -9.14
N GLU A 358 -23.01 2.65 -9.62
CA GLU A 358 -23.00 1.63 -10.66
C GLU A 358 -23.06 0.24 -10.01
N VAL A 359 -23.91 -0.63 -10.55
CA VAL A 359 -24.07 -2.01 -10.07
C VAL A 359 -24.06 -3.01 -11.23
N PRO A 360 -23.66 -4.28 -11.01
CA PRO A 360 -23.68 -5.30 -12.05
C PRO A 360 -25.10 -5.55 -12.61
N ASP A 361 -25.16 -6.10 -13.82
CA ASP A 361 -26.42 -6.49 -14.46
C ASP A 361 -27.26 -7.40 -13.53
N GLY A 362 -28.54 -7.07 -13.40
CA GLY A 362 -29.49 -7.79 -12.54
C GLY A 362 -29.60 -7.24 -11.11
N PHE A 363 -28.79 -6.26 -10.73
CA PHE A 363 -28.88 -5.56 -9.44
C PHE A 363 -29.53 -4.18 -9.59
N THR A 364 -30.16 -3.70 -8.51
CA THR A 364 -30.71 -2.35 -8.41
C THR A 364 -30.44 -1.78 -7.02
N VAL A 365 -30.08 -0.51 -6.93
CA VAL A 365 -29.92 0.22 -5.66
C VAL A 365 -31.15 1.06 -5.39
N ARG A 366 -31.64 1.06 -4.14
CA ARG A 366 -32.73 1.92 -3.67
C ARG A 366 -32.34 2.51 -2.32
N LEU A 367 -32.65 3.78 -2.12
CA LEU A 367 -32.40 4.44 -0.85
C LEU A 367 -33.39 3.91 0.20
N ALA A 368 -32.88 3.33 1.28
CA ALA A 368 -33.70 2.84 2.38
C ALA A 368 -33.86 3.87 3.51
N ALA A 369 -32.78 4.53 3.91
CA ALA A 369 -32.74 5.62 4.88
C ALA A 369 -31.49 6.50 4.63
N SER A 370 -31.57 7.79 4.96
CA SER A 370 -30.47 8.74 4.91
C SER A 370 -30.54 9.75 6.06
N GLU A 371 -29.59 10.66 6.12
CA GLU A 371 -29.68 11.84 6.98
C GLU A 371 -30.96 12.64 6.67
N PRO A 372 -31.64 13.19 7.70
CA PRO A 372 -31.27 13.19 9.13
C PRO A 372 -31.77 11.96 9.92
N ASP A 373 -32.44 11.01 9.28
CA ASP A 373 -33.09 9.87 9.94
C ASP A 373 -32.09 8.88 10.52
N VAL A 374 -30.98 8.68 9.81
CA VAL A 374 -29.82 7.91 10.26
C VAL A 374 -28.53 8.71 10.02
N VAL A 375 -27.63 8.70 11.00
CA VAL A 375 -26.31 9.35 10.94
C VAL A 375 -25.26 8.42 11.52
N ARG A 376 -24.13 8.26 10.83
CA ARG A 376 -23.00 7.41 11.26
C ARG A 376 -23.43 5.99 11.66
N PRO A 377 -24.12 5.24 10.77
CA PRO A 377 -24.42 3.83 11.02
C PRO A 377 -23.12 3.03 11.11
N ILE A 378 -22.95 2.24 12.18
CA ILE A 378 -21.71 1.46 12.43
C ILE A 378 -21.94 -0.04 12.55
N ALA A 379 -23.16 -0.47 12.89
CA ALA A 379 -23.55 -1.87 12.94
C ALA A 379 -25.05 -1.99 12.65
N MET A 380 -25.45 -3.13 12.07
CA MET A 380 -26.85 -3.42 11.79
C MET A 380 -27.20 -4.89 12.07
N ALA A 381 -28.45 -5.12 12.41
CA ALA A 381 -29.06 -6.45 12.57
C ALA A 381 -30.48 -6.44 12.02
N MET A 382 -31.00 -7.62 11.66
CA MET A 382 -32.40 -7.79 11.26
C MET A 382 -33.11 -8.69 12.26
N ASP A 383 -34.34 -8.33 12.62
CA ASP A 383 -35.16 -9.18 13.48
C ASP A 383 -36.11 -10.10 12.70
N ASP A 384 -36.79 -10.99 13.41
CA ASP A 384 -37.74 -11.96 12.88
C ASP A 384 -39.01 -11.34 12.27
N ARG A 385 -39.22 -10.03 12.48
CA ARG A 385 -40.29 -9.24 11.87
C ARG A 385 -39.83 -8.53 10.59
N GLY A 386 -38.58 -8.70 10.17
CA GLY A 386 -38.01 -8.05 8.99
C GLY A 386 -37.60 -6.59 9.21
N ARG A 387 -37.53 -6.14 10.47
CA ARG A 387 -37.11 -4.77 10.79
C ARG A 387 -35.60 -4.67 10.85
N VAL A 388 -35.08 -3.51 10.47
CA VAL A 388 -33.63 -3.23 10.48
C VAL A 388 -33.28 -2.43 11.73
N TRP A 389 -32.39 -2.97 12.53
CA TRP A 389 -31.84 -2.34 13.72
C TRP A 389 -30.49 -1.73 13.37
N ILE A 390 -30.29 -0.46 13.73
CA ILE A 390 -29.06 0.28 13.41
C ILE A 390 -28.46 0.85 14.68
N ALA A 391 -27.17 0.60 14.90
CA ALA A 391 -26.37 1.33 15.87
C ALA A 391 -25.75 2.55 15.21
N GLU A 392 -25.95 3.73 15.81
CA GLU A 392 -25.27 4.95 15.43
C GLU A 392 -24.11 5.26 16.37
N GLY A 393 -22.92 5.41 15.80
CA GLY A 393 -21.67 5.69 16.52
C GLY A 393 -21.38 7.18 16.61
N HIS A 394 -21.98 7.88 17.56
CA HIS A 394 -21.74 9.31 17.80
C HIS A 394 -20.46 9.58 18.58
N THR A 395 -20.04 8.59 19.37
CA THR A 395 -18.91 8.68 20.30
C THR A 395 -17.63 8.16 19.65
N TYR A 396 -17.73 7.35 18.60
CA TYR A 396 -16.57 6.95 17.81
C TYR A 396 -15.86 8.18 17.16
N PRO A 397 -14.52 8.23 17.13
CA PRO A 397 -13.56 7.20 17.56
C PRO A 397 -13.10 7.31 19.02
N GLN A 398 -13.62 8.25 19.82
CA GLN A 398 -13.15 8.52 21.17
C GLN A 398 -14.22 8.21 22.20
N ARG A 399 -14.06 7.10 22.94
CA ARG A 399 -14.96 6.72 24.03
C ARG A 399 -15.18 7.90 24.99
N ALA A 400 -16.44 8.23 25.27
CA ALA A 400 -16.79 9.29 26.22
C ALA A 400 -16.52 8.83 27.66
N PRO A 401 -16.43 9.76 28.63
CA PRO A 401 -16.53 9.44 30.05
C PRO A 401 -17.76 8.58 30.36
N GLU A 402 -17.71 7.82 31.45
CA GLU A 402 -18.80 6.93 31.83
C GLU A 402 -20.09 7.72 32.11
N GLY A 403 -21.21 7.32 31.51
CA GLY A 403 -22.49 8.03 31.59
C GLY A 403 -22.64 9.21 30.62
N GLU A 404 -21.62 9.55 29.83
CA GLU A 404 -21.65 10.64 28.83
C GLU A 404 -21.70 10.13 27.38
N GLY A 405 -22.02 8.85 27.18
CA GLY A 405 -22.19 8.25 25.86
C GLY A 405 -23.30 8.92 25.06
N LYS A 406 -23.16 8.94 23.72
CA LYS A 406 -24.12 9.55 22.80
C LYS A 406 -24.62 8.61 21.72
N ASP A 407 -24.17 7.35 21.75
CA ASP A 407 -24.56 6.35 20.77
C ASP A 407 -26.01 5.95 21.02
N ARG A 408 -26.70 5.59 19.94
CA ARG A 408 -28.11 5.21 19.99
C ARG A 408 -28.42 4.05 19.08
N ILE A 409 -29.49 3.33 19.41
CA ILE A 409 -30.03 2.24 18.62
C ILE A 409 -31.36 2.68 18.02
N LEU A 410 -31.47 2.54 16.70
CA LEU A 410 -32.67 2.81 15.93
C LEU A 410 -33.31 1.50 15.45
N ILE A 411 -34.63 1.51 15.33
CA ILE A 411 -35.42 0.46 14.69
C ILE A 411 -36.10 1.08 13.48
N PHE A 412 -35.87 0.49 12.32
CA PHE A 412 -36.47 0.85 11.07
C PHE A 412 -37.38 -0.28 10.56
N GLU A 413 -38.54 0.08 10.02
CA GLU A 413 -39.52 -0.87 9.49
C GLU A 413 -40.09 -0.31 8.19
N ASP A 414 -40.19 -1.17 7.18
CA ASP A 414 -41.00 -0.91 5.98
C ASP A 414 -42.42 -1.39 6.26
N THR A 415 -43.32 -0.46 6.57
CA THR A 415 -44.69 -0.80 6.98
C THR A 415 -45.62 -1.14 5.82
N ASN A 416 -45.19 -0.92 4.57
CA ASN A 416 -46.04 -1.01 3.40
C ASN A 416 -45.49 -1.95 2.30
N GLY A 417 -44.24 -2.41 2.42
CA GLY A 417 -43.60 -3.38 1.53
C GLY A 417 -43.04 -2.78 0.24
N ASP A 418 -42.83 -1.46 0.15
CA ASP A 418 -42.29 -0.78 -1.04
C ASP A 418 -40.75 -0.74 -1.10
N GLY A 419 -40.09 -1.18 -0.03
CA GLY A 419 -38.64 -1.18 0.14
C GLY A 419 -38.08 0.09 0.80
N ASN A 420 -38.92 1.05 1.19
CA ASN A 420 -38.52 2.22 1.96
C ASN A 420 -38.76 1.97 3.46
N LEU A 421 -37.80 2.35 4.30
CA LEU A 421 -37.92 2.22 5.74
C LEU A 421 -38.71 3.41 6.33
N ASP A 422 -40.03 3.39 6.15
CA ASP A 422 -40.93 4.51 6.43
C ASP A 422 -41.28 4.72 7.93
N SER A 423 -40.95 3.75 8.78
CA SER A 423 -41.05 3.89 10.24
C SER A 423 -39.69 3.93 10.90
N ARG A 424 -39.52 4.84 11.86
CA ARG A 424 -38.30 5.00 12.66
C ARG A 424 -38.66 5.11 14.14
N LYS A 425 -38.04 4.28 14.97
CA LYS A 425 -38.11 4.36 16.44
C LYS A 425 -36.71 4.43 17.04
N VAL A 426 -36.58 5.12 18.16
CA VAL A 426 -35.38 5.07 18.99
C VAL A 426 -35.59 4.02 20.07
N PHE A 427 -34.78 2.97 20.07
CA PHE A 427 -34.83 1.91 21.07
C PHE A 427 -34.11 2.33 22.36
N MET A 428 -32.89 2.83 22.23
CA MET A 428 -32.07 3.27 23.36
C MET A 428 -31.09 4.36 22.94
N GLU A 429 -30.78 5.27 23.86
CA GLU A 429 -29.77 6.33 23.71
C GLU A 429 -28.83 6.32 24.93
N GLY A 430 -27.72 7.03 24.83
CA GLY A 430 -26.75 7.15 25.93
C GLY A 430 -25.74 6.01 25.99
N LEU A 431 -25.68 5.17 24.95
CA LEU A 431 -24.66 4.14 24.82
C LEU A 431 -23.31 4.76 24.46
N ASN A 432 -22.22 4.01 24.64
CA ASN A 432 -20.87 4.56 24.51
C ASN A 432 -19.95 3.59 23.76
N LEU A 433 -19.43 4.03 22.61
CA LEU A 433 -18.55 3.26 21.73
C LEU A 433 -19.16 1.91 21.35
N VAL A 434 -20.40 1.93 20.86
CA VAL A 434 -21.02 0.75 20.26
C VAL A 434 -20.19 0.30 19.07
N SER A 435 -20.10 -1.00 18.85
CA SER A 435 -19.27 -1.64 17.81
C SER A 435 -19.91 -2.87 17.18
N GLY A 436 -20.93 -3.45 17.83
CA GLY A 436 -21.70 -4.56 17.29
C GLY A 436 -23.06 -4.67 17.96
N ILE A 437 -24.06 -5.12 17.21
CA ILE A 437 -25.40 -5.43 17.71
C ILE A 437 -25.95 -6.71 17.08
N GLU A 438 -26.79 -7.42 17.82
CA GLU A 438 -27.59 -8.53 17.29
C GLU A 438 -28.92 -8.65 18.05
N VAL A 439 -30.00 -8.96 17.33
CA VAL A 439 -31.34 -9.10 17.93
C VAL A 439 -31.61 -10.57 18.22
N GLY A 440 -32.12 -10.88 19.41
CA GLY A 440 -32.49 -12.26 19.73
C GLY A 440 -32.73 -12.47 21.22
N PHE A 441 -33.34 -13.61 21.55
CA PHE A 441 -33.62 -14.00 22.95
C PHE A 441 -34.44 -12.96 23.73
N GLY A 442 -35.34 -12.24 23.04
CA GLY A 442 -36.24 -11.26 23.65
C GLY A 442 -35.59 -9.91 23.94
N GLY A 443 -34.46 -9.59 23.31
CA GLY A 443 -33.80 -8.31 23.50
C GLY A 443 -32.70 -8.04 22.47
N LEU A 444 -31.83 -7.09 22.82
CA LEU A 444 -30.71 -6.64 21.99
C LEU A 444 -29.39 -6.97 22.67
N TRP A 445 -28.49 -7.62 21.93
CA TRP A 445 -27.12 -7.86 22.32
C TRP A 445 -26.27 -6.70 21.81
N VAL A 446 -25.49 -6.07 22.68
CA VAL A 446 -24.72 -4.87 22.35
C VAL A 446 -23.26 -5.03 22.77
N GLY A 447 -22.37 -4.88 21.79
CA GLY A 447 -20.94 -4.70 22.00
C GLY A 447 -20.64 -3.22 22.15
N ALA A 448 -20.17 -2.83 23.31
CA ALA A 448 -19.72 -1.47 23.60
C ALA A 448 -18.57 -1.56 24.60
N ALA A 449 -17.33 -1.58 24.08
CA ALA A 449 -16.16 -1.84 24.89
C ALA A 449 -16.11 -0.88 26.11
N PRO A 450 -15.85 -1.39 27.33
CA PRO A 450 -15.30 -2.71 27.64
C PRO A 450 -16.32 -3.84 27.86
N TYR A 451 -17.58 -3.67 27.45
CA TYR A 451 -18.69 -4.56 27.81
C TYR A 451 -19.31 -5.29 26.61
N LEU A 452 -19.74 -6.54 26.86
CA LEU A 452 -20.82 -7.19 26.12
C LEU A 452 -22.07 -7.14 27.00
N MET A 453 -23.15 -6.56 26.49
CA MET A 453 -24.39 -6.33 27.24
C MET A 453 -25.59 -6.98 26.56
N PHE A 454 -26.62 -7.26 27.35
CA PHE A 454 -27.95 -7.62 26.88
C PHE A 454 -28.97 -6.62 27.42
N ILE A 455 -29.82 -6.10 26.53
CA ILE A 455 -30.90 -5.17 26.89
C ILE A 455 -32.22 -5.90 26.61
N PRO A 456 -32.96 -6.31 27.64
CA PRO A 456 -34.25 -6.98 27.44
C PRO A 456 -35.25 -6.01 26.79
N MET A 457 -36.14 -6.53 25.95
CA MET A 457 -37.14 -5.74 25.23
C MET A 457 -38.56 -6.19 25.58
N ASP A 458 -39.46 -5.22 25.70
CA ASP A 458 -40.90 -5.45 25.68
C ASP A 458 -41.37 -5.60 24.23
N SER A 459 -41.82 -6.82 23.88
CA SER A 459 -42.23 -7.17 22.51
C SER A 459 -43.46 -6.40 22.01
N GLU A 460 -44.28 -5.86 22.92
CA GLU A 460 -45.49 -5.12 22.55
C GLU A 460 -45.19 -3.65 22.26
N THR A 461 -44.18 -3.09 22.91
CA THR A 461 -43.87 -1.65 22.82
C THR A 461 -42.57 -1.32 22.09
N ASP A 462 -41.75 -2.32 21.78
CA ASP A 462 -40.41 -2.18 21.22
C ASP A 462 -39.50 -1.29 22.07
N ARG A 463 -39.67 -1.31 23.39
CA ARG A 463 -38.89 -0.53 24.35
C ARG A 463 -38.01 -1.43 25.22
N PRO A 464 -36.89 -0.91 25.75
CA PRO A 464 -36.15 -1.59 26.80
C PRO A 464 -37.08 -1.94 27.97
N ALA A 465 -37.11 -3.21 28.35
CA ALA A 465 -37.86 -3.73 29.49
C ALA A 465 -37.07 -3.60 30.81
N GLY A 466 -35.83 -3.14 30.74
CA GLY A 466 -34.94 -2.95 31.89
C GLY A 466 -33.63 -2.27 31.49
N GLU A 467 -32.77 -2.05 32.48
CA GLU A 467 -31.42 -1.53 32.29
C GLU A 467 -30.52 -2.55 31.55
N PRO A 468 -29.46 -2.10 30.87
CA PRO A 468 -28.50 -3.01 30.24
C PRO A 468 -27.85 -3.96 31.26
N GLU A 469 -27.89 -5.25 30.98
CA GLU A 469 -27.23 -6.29 31.77
C GLU A 469 -25.82 -6.53 31.22
N ILE A 470 -24.79 -6.28 32.02
CA ILE A 470 -23.40 -6.57 31.63
C ILE A 470 -23.16 -8.09 31.75
N LEU A 471 -22.96 -8.75 30.61
CA LEU A 471 -22.73 -10.19 30.52
C LEU A 471 -21.25 -10.54 30.56
N LEU A 472 -20.41 -9.73 29.90
CA LEU A 472 -18.95 -9.83 29.94
C LEU A 472 -18.31 -8.44 30.06
N ASP A 473 -17.16 -8.38 30.73
CA ASP A 473 -16.27 -7.23 30.78
C ASP A 473 -14.83 -7.63 30.40
N GLY A 474 -13.95 -6.63 30.28
CA GLY A 474 -12.53 -6.84 29.96
C GLY A 474 -12.20 -6.81 28.46
N TRP A 475 -13.13 -6.36 27.63
CA TRP A 475 -12.85 -5.99 26.25
C TRP A 475 -12.01 -4.71 26.20
N GLY A 476 -10.90 -4.74 25.48
CA GLY A 476 -10.05 -3.58 25.24
C GLY A 476 -10.72 -2.56 24.33
N TYR A 477 -10.18 -1.35 24.36
CA TYR A 477 -10.56 -0.24 23.48
C TYR A 477 -9.35 0.68 23.21
N GLN A 478 -8.13 0.14 23.33
CA GLN A 478 -6.89 0.87 23.07
C GLN A 478 -6.82 1.31 21.61
N ASP A 479 -7.28 0.44 20.71
CA ASP A 479 -7.61 0.77 19.34
C ASP A 479 -9.12 0.64 19.13
N THR A 480 -9.81 1.78 19.09
CA THR A 480 -11.27 1.83 18.97
C THR A 480 -11.80 1.34 17.62
N HIS A 481 -10.93 1.07 16.64
CA HIS A 481 -11.25 0.47 15.35
C HIS A 481 -11.30 -1.07 15.40
N GLU A 482 -10.77 -1.70 16.46
CA GLU A 482 -10.49 -3.14 16.50
C GLU A 482 -11.18 -3.86 17.68
N THR A 483 -12.32 -3.32 18.11
CA THR A 483 -13.09 -3.83 19.26
C THR A 483 -14.03 -4.97 18.85
N LEU A 484 -14.74 -5.56 19.84
CA LEU A 484 -15.72 -6.63 19.59
C LEU A 484 -16.79 -6.18 18.58
N ASN A 485 -16.93 -6.89 17.47
CA ASN A 485 -17.86 -6.47 16.41
C ASN A 485 -18.46 -7.67 15.65
N SER A 486 -19.28 -7.38 14.64
CA SER A 486 -19.88 -8.33 13.68
C SER A 486 -20.61 -9.49 14.34
N PHE A 487 -21.61 -9.16 15.15
CA PHE A 487 -22.36 -10.18 15.88
C PHE A 487 -23.25 -10.98 14.94
N ARG A 488 -23.27 -12.31 15.10
CA ARG A 488 -24.14 -13.23 14.34
C ARG A 488 -24.57 -14.43 15.16
N TRP A 489 -25.80 -14.89 14.96
CA TRP A 489 -26.23 -16.19 15.47
C TRP A 489 -25.63 -17.32 14.65
N GLY A 490 -24.88 -18.21 15.32
CA GLY A 490 -24.44 -19.45 14.71
C GLY A 490 -25.59 -20.46 14.58
N PRO A 491 -25.46 -21.45 13.66
CA PRO A 491 -26.45 -22.52 13.49
C PRO A 491 -26.60 -23.42 14.73
N ASP A 492 -25.66 -23.34 15.68
CA ASP A 492 -25.67 -24.02 16.97
C ASP A 492 -26.36 -23.21 18.09
N GLY A 493 -26.89 -22.02 17.78
CA GLY A 493 -27.61 -21.15 18.71
C GLY A 493 -26.70 -20.32 19.64
N TRP A 494 -25.39 -20.25 19.38
CA TRP A 494 -24.50 -19.34 20.08
C TRP A 494 -24.41 -17.98 19.37
N LEU A 495 -24.16 -16.92 20.13
CA LEU A 495 -23.79 -15.62 19.58
C LEU A 495 -22.31 -15.65 19.21
N TYR A 496 -21.97 -15.43 17.95
CA TYR A 496 -20.61 -15.27 17.47
C TYR A 496 -20.27 -13.80 17.30
N GLY A 497 -18.99 -13.47 17.42
CA GLY A 497 -18.44 -12.18 17.05
C GLY A 497 -16.95 -12.29 16.82
N VAL A 498 -16.37 -11.18 16.38
CA VAL A 498 -14.94 -11.10 16.07
C VAL A 498 -14.25 -9.99 16.86
N HIS A 499 -12.92 -9.96 16.85
CA HIS A 499 -12.12 -9.00 17.59
C HIS A 499 -10.76 -8.78 16.91
N GLY A 500 -10.27 -7.54 16.85
CA GLY A 500 -9.02 -7.20 16.16
C GLY A 500 -7.75 -7.37 16.99
N ILE A 501 -6.61 -7.17 16.34
CA ILE A 501 -5.26 -7.60 16.75
C ILE A 501 -4.54 -6.64 17.69
N PHE A 502 -4.75 -5.33 17.54
CA PHE A 502 -4.11 -4.28 18.33
C PHE A 502 -4.88 -3.93 19.60
N THR A 503 -6.12 -4.39 19.70
CA THR A 503 -6.88 -4.32 20.94
C THR A 503 -6.62 -5.58 21.78
N HIS A 504 -6.05 -5.40 22.96
CA HIS A 504 -5.70 -6.48 23.87
C HIS A 504 -6.76 -6.64 24.95
N SER A 505 -7.50 -7.75 24.89
CA SER A 505 -8.64 -8.02 25.78
C SER A 505 -8.35 -9.17 26.74
N ASN A 506 -8.91 -9.09 27.96
CA ASN A 506 -8.89 -10.13 28.99
C ASN A 506 -10.32 -10.35 29.50
N VAL A 507 -11.08 -11.12 28.73
CA VAL A 507 -12.54 -11.16 28.79
C VAL A 507 -13.03 -12.17 29.83
N GLY A 508 -14.03 -11.78 30.62
CA GLY A 508 -14.69 -12.68 31.55
C GLY A 508 -16.02 -12.13 32.03
N LYS A 509 -16.66 -12.85 32.95
CA LYS A 509 -17.85 -12.34 33.64
C LYS A 509 -17.46 -11.17 34.56
N PRO A 510 -18.37 -10.21 34.79
CA PRO A 510 -18.13 -9.16 35.77
C PRO A 510 -17.68 -9.72 37.12
N GLY A 511 -16.57 -9.18 37.65
CA GLY A 511 -15.97 -9.63 38.91
C GLY A 511 -15.21 -10.96 38.85
N ALA A 512 -15.08 -11.61 37.69
CA ALA A 512 -14.28 -12.82 37.55
C ALA A 512 -12.79 -12.52 37.81
N PRO A 513 -12.09 -13.39 38.59
CA PRO A 513 -10.65 -13.26 38.79
C PRO A 513 -9.89 -13.58 37.51
N ASP A 514 -8.67 -13.05 37.39
CA ASP A 514 -7.85 -13.13 36.17
C ASP A 514 -7.68 -14.54 35.60
N HIS A 515 -7.53 -15.57 36.44
CA HIS A 515 -7.37 -16.96 36.01
C HIS A 515 -8.64 -17.59 35.39
N GLN A 516 -9.79 -16.91 35.47
CA GLN A 516 -11.05 -17.32 34.84
C GLN A 516 -11.36 -16.50 33.58
N ARG A 517 -10.49 -15.56 33.21
CA ARG A 517 -10.61 -14.72 32.02
C ARG A 517 -9.85 -15.34 30.85
N GLN A 518 -10.28 -15.01 29.64
CA GLN A 518 -9.67 -15.47 28.40
C GLN A 518 -9.09 -14.29 27.63
N ARG A 519 -7.84 -14.42 27.19
CA ARG A 519 -7.14 -13.38 26.45
C ARG A 519 -7.44 -13.51 24.95
N ILE A 520 -7.80 -12.39 24.32
CA ILE A 520 -8.03 -12.32 22.88
C ILE A 520 -7.45 -11.03 22.31
N ASN A 521 -6.75 -11.16 21.19
CA ASN A 521 -6.37 -10.10 20.26
C ASN A 521 -6.19 -10.76 18.89
N ALA A 522 -7.05 -10.41 17.94
CA ALA A 522 -7.30 -11.14 16.70
C ALA A 522 -7.97 -12.50 16.95
N GLY A 523 -9.23 -12.63 16.53
CA GLY A 523 -9.90 -13.93 16.49
C GLY A 523 -11.41 -13.87 16.45
N VAL A 524 -11.99 -15.06 16.58
CA VAL A 524 -13.43 -15.31 16.63
C VAL A 524 -13.79 -15.81 18.01
N TRP A 525 -14.84 -15.26 18.59
CA TRP A 525 -15.36 -15.66 19.89
C TRP A 525 -16.84 -16.02 19.79
N ARG A 526 -17.34 -16.72 20.82
CA ARG A 526 -18.76 -17.01 20.95
C ARG A 526 -19.25 -16.94 22.39
N TYR A 527 -20.53 -16.66 22.56
CA TYR A 527 -21.24 -16.60 23.84
C TYR A 527 -22.54 -17.41 23.78
N HIS A 528 -22.76 -18.27 24.76
CA HIS A 528 -24.00 -19.03 24.84
C HIS A 528 -25.09 -18.25 25.59
N PRO A 529 -26.23 -17.94 24.94
CA PRO A 529 -27.23 -17.01 25.49
C PRO A 529 -27.92 -17.51 26.75
N LEU A 530 -28.16 -18.82 26.91
CA LEU A 530 -28.82 -19.37 28.11
C LEU A 530 -27.87 -19.92 29.20
N ARG A 531 -26.69 -20.42 28.82
CA ARG A 531 -25.70 -21.00 29.74
C ARG A 531 -24.70 -19.98 30.24
N HIS A 532 -24.66 -18.81 29.62
CA HIS A 532 -23.76 -17.70 29.93
C HIS A 532 -22.30 -18.17 29.94
N GLN A 533 -21.89 -18.85 28.86
CA GLN A 533 -20.55 -19.39 28.66
C GLN A 533 -19.87 -18.63 27.52
N PHE A 534 -18.65 -18.18 27.75
CA PHE A 534 -17.82 -17.47 26.78
C PHE A 534 -16.67 -18.36 26.34
N GLU A 535 -16.41 -18.42 25.04
CA GLU A 535 -15.35 -19.22 24.45
C GLU A 535 -14.67 -18.46 23.31
N ILE A 536 -13.36 -18.59 23.22
CA ILE A 536 -12.63 -18.22 22.00
C ILE A 536 -12.73 -19.41 21.03
N VAL A 537 -13.30 -19.17 19.86
CA VAL A 537 -13.49 -20.18 18.82
C VAL A 537 -12.18 -20.38 18.06
N ALA A 538 -11.53 -19.29 17.66
CA ALA A 538 -10.26 -19.33 16.96
C ALA A 538 -9.44 -18.08 17.23
N HIS A 539 -8.12 -18.21 17.10
CA HIS A 539 -7.17 -17.11 17.27
C HIS A 539 -6.50 -16.76 15.95
N GLY A 540 -5.99 -15.55 15.85
CA GLY A 540 -5.22 -15.08 14.70
C GLY A 540 -6.02 -14.12 13.84
N THR A 541 -5.59 -13.93 12.59
CA THR A 541 -6.05 -12.89 11.66
C THR A 541 -5.52 -11.49 12.00
N SER A 542 -6.18 -10.44 11.52
CA SER A 542 -5.83 -9.03 11.68
C SER A 542 -6.97 -8.31 12.39
N ASN A 543 -7.68 -7.42 11.68
CA ASN A 543 -8.92 -6.80 12.10
C ASN A 543 -10.10 -7.39 11.30
N PRO A 544 -10.75 -8.44 11.82
CA PRO A 544 -11.93 -9.02 11.21
C PRO A 544 -13.15 -8.06 11.31
N TRP A 545 -13.87 -7.92 10.19
CA TRP A 545 -15.10 -7.10 10.06
C TRP A 545 -16.29 -7.91 9.53
N GLY A 546 -16.21 -9.23 9.66
CA GLY A 546 -17.29 -10.10 9.25
C GLY A 546 -17.09 -11.50 9.78
N ILE A 547 -18.18 -12.10 10.21
CA ILE A 547 -18.31 -13.55 10.34
C ILE A 547 -19.69 -13.92 9.81
N ASP A 548 -19.77 -14.97 9.00
CA ASP A 548 -21.05 -15.51 8.54
C ASP A 548 -20.94 -17.01 8.25
N PHE A 549 -22.08 -17.66 8.08
CA PHE A 549 -22.20 -19.10 7.88
C PHE A 549 -22.80 -19.41 6.52
N ASN A 550 -22.28 -20.45 5.86
CA ASN A 550 -22.94 -20.98 4.67
C ASN A 550 -24.16 -21.86 5.02
N ASP A 551 -24.83 -22.36 3.99
CA ASP A 551 -26.03 -23.21 4.07
C ASP A 551 -25.85 -24.55 4.81
N VAL A 552 -24.61 -24.99 5.01
CA VAL A 552 -24.27 -26.20 5.79
C VAL A 552 -23.60 -25.89 7.13
N GLY A 553 -23.54 -24.62 7.53
CA GLY A 553 -23.07 -24.17 8.84
C GLY A 553 -21.56 -24.04 8.99
N HIS A 554 -20.80 -23.97 7.89
CA HIS A 554 -19.39 -23.59 7.93
C HIS A 554 -19.24 -22.08 8.14
N ALA A 555 -18.38 -21.69 9.08
CA ALA A 555 -18.13 -20.30 9.41
C ALA A 555 -17.01 -19.71 8.55
N PHE A 556 -17.19 -18.48 8.08
CA PHE A 556 -16.19 -17.73 7.33
C PHE A 556 -16.00 -16.36 7.97
N THR A 557 -14.77 -15.87 7.99
CA THR A 557 -14.47 -14.51 8.47
C THR A 557 -13.68 -13.74 7.43
N THR A 558 -14.02 -12.46 7.30
CA THR A 558 -13.31 -11.51 6.44
C THR A 558 -12.51 -10.53 7.27
N VAL A 559 -11.30 -10.21 6.81
CA VAL A 559 -10.37 -9.32 7.52
C VAL A 559 -9.72 -8.32 6.56
N CYS A 560 -9.15 -7.23 7.10
CA CYS A 560 -8.36 -6.28 6.33
C CYS A 560 -6.85 -6.46 6.53
N VAL A 561 -6.01 -5.73 5.79
CA VAL A 561 -4.53 -5.74 5.84
C VAL A 561 -3.86 -7.01 5.33
N ILE A 562 -4.19 -8.18 5.88
CA ILE A 562 -3.66 -9.48 5.43
C ILE A 562 -4.62 -10.14 4.41
N PRO A 563 -4.25 -11.24 3.74
CA PRO A 563 -5.17 -11.97 2.88
C PRO A 563 -6.50 -12.28 3.58
N HIS A 564 -7.61 -12.00 2.89
CA HIS A 564 -8.79 -11.43 3.54
C HIS A 564 -9.91 -12.42 3.90
N LEU A 565 -9.80 -13.71 3.59
CA LEU A 565 -10.90 -14.67 3.77
C LEU A 565 -10.43 -15.98 4.41
N PHE A 566 -11.02 -16.35 5.54
CA PHE A 566 -10.67 -17.56 6.28
C PHE A 566 -11.89 -18.43 6.55
N HIS A 567 -11.77 -19.74 6.33
CA HIS A 567 -12.72 -20.73 6.85
C HIS A 567 -12.40 -20.99 8.33
N VAL A 568 -13.33 -20.63 9.21
CA VAL A 568 -13.18 -20.65 10.67
C VAL A 568 -13.43 -22.06 11.21
N ILE A 569 -12.41 -22.63 11.85
CA ILE A 569 -12.43 -23.96 12.47
C ILE A 569 -12.21 -23.81 13.98
N PRO A 570 -13.06 -24.39 14.85
CA PRO A 570 -12.84 -24.33 16.29
C PRO A 570 -11.46 -24.84 16.72
N GLY A 571 -10.76 -24.06 17.54
CA GLY A 571 -9.40 -24.32 18.01
C GLY A 571 -8.29 -23.91 17.02
N ALA A 572 -8.64 -23.40 15.84
CA ALA A 572 -7.68 -22.95 14.84
C ALA A 572 -6.85 -21.74 15.29
N ARG A 573 -5.66 -21.65 14.70
CA ARG A 573 -4.76 -20.50 14.76
C ARG A 573 -4.46 -20.05 13.34
N TYR A 574 -4.83 -18.83 13.01
CA TYR A 574 -4.67 -18.26 11.69
C TYR A 574 -3.46 -17.35 11.60
N HIS A 575 -3.00 -17.14 10.36
CA HIS A 575 -2.02 -16.12 10.03
C HIS A 575 -2.37 -14.78 10.68
N ARG A 576 -1.40 -14.16 11.34
CA ARG A 576 -1.56 -12.91 12.09
C ARG A 576 -0.89 -11.75 11.37
N GLN A 577 -1.51 -10.58 11.44
CA GLN A 577 -0.86 -9.34 10.99
C GLN A 577 0.38 -8.99 11.81
N ALA A 578 0.36 -9.25 13.12
CA ALA A 578 1.42 -8.86 14.04
C ALA A 578 1.42 -9.68 15.34
N GLY A 579 2.58 -9.70 15.99
CA GLY A 579 2.79 -10.33 17.29
C GLY A 579 2.71 -11.85 17.30
N GLU A 580 3.03 -12.44 18.44
CA GLU A 580 3.02 -13.89 18.63
C GLU A 580 1.65 -14.39 19.12
N HIS A 581 1.35 -15.67 18.87
CA HIS A 581 0.20 -16.33 19.48
C HIS A 581 0.39 -16.47 20.99
N PHE A 582 -0.71 -16.38 21.75
CA PHE A 582 -0.67 -16.64 23.20
C PHE A 582 -0.16 -18.04 23.57
N ASN A 583 -0.31 -19.01 22.67
CA ASN A 583 0.25 -20.34 22.85
C ASN A 583 1.63 -20.43 22.18
N PRO A 584 2.73 -20.53 22.96
CA PRO A 584 4.08 -20.58 22.40
C PRO A 584 4.39 -21.90 21.66
N TYR A 585 3.51 -22.90 21.76
CA TYR A 585 3.64 -24.19 21.07
C TYR A 585 2.85 -24.27 19.76
N THR A 586 2.52 -23.11 19.18
CA THR A 586 1.89 -23.05 17.85
C THR A 586 2.94 -23.43 16.81
N TYR A 587 2.73 -24.55 16.11
CA TYR A 587 3.68 -25.07 15.12
C TYR A 587 3.64 -24.28 13.81
N ASP A 588 2.44 -24.01 13.28
CA ASP A 588 2.22 -23.24 12.08
C ASP A 588 0.81 -22.63 12.07
N ASP A 589 0.63 -21.62 11.23
CA ASP A 589 -0.61 -20.86 11.05
C ASP A 589 -1.44 -21.41 9.88
N ILE A 590 -2.75 -21.54 10.09
CA ILE A 590 -3.69 -21.75 8.99
C ILE A 590 -3.75 -20.47 8.14
N LYS A 591 -3.51 -20.64 6.84
CA LYS A 591 -3.52 -19.54 5.87
C LYS A 591 -4.92 -19.27 5.32
N THR A 592 -5.03 -18.17 4.58
CA THR A 592 -6.27 -17.77 3.88
C THR A 592 -6.76 -18.90 2.97
N ILE A 593 -8.07 -18.96 2.77
CA ILE A 593 -8.69 -19.81 1.73
C ILE A 593 -8.90 -19.05 0.42
N ALA A 594 -8.66 -17.73 0.41
CA ALA A 594 -8.74 -16.95 -0.81
C ALA A 594 -7.70 -17.47 -1.82
N ASP A 595 -8.16 -17.72 -3.05
CA ASP A 595 -7.33 -18.11 -4.20
C ASP A 595 -6.78 -16.89 -4.96
N HIS A 596 -7.16 -15.69 -4.52
CA HIS A 596 -6.67 -14.42 -4.98
C HIS A 596 -6.33 -13.56 -3.75
N VAL A 597 -5.23 -12.83 -3.85
CA VAL A 597 -5.01 -11.69 -2.97
C VAL A 597 -6.05 -10.62 -3.32
N HIS A 598 -6.45 -9.78 -2.36
CA HIS A 598 -7.07 -8.53 -2.79
C HIS A 598 -6.11 -7.87 -3.77
N TYR A 599 -6.63 -7.31 -4.85
CA TYR A 599 -5.79 -6.62 -5.83
C TYR A 599 -4.96 -5.54 -5.13
N THR A 600 -3.70 -5.85 -4.85
CA THR A 600 -2.60 -4.92 -4.66
C THR A 600 -2.12 -4.51 -6.03
N GLY A 601 -2.71 -3.46 -6.57
CA GLY A 601 -1.84 -2.57 -7.29
C GLY A 601 -0.78 -2.10 -6.30
N ASN A 602 0.48 -2.51 -6.44
CA ASN A 602 1.63 -1.76 -5.88
C ASN A 602 1.72 -0.33 -6.48
N ARG A 603 0.72 0.06 -7.28
CA ARG A 603 0.72 1.02 -8.39
C ARG A 603 -0.76 1.33 -8.72
N GLY A 604 -1.20 2.58 -8.60
CA GLY A 604 -2.52 3.08 -9.07
C GLY A 604 -3.43 3.79 -8.03
N PRO A 605 -4.47 4.53 -8.46
CA PRO A 605 -5.32 5.43 -7.67
C PRO A 605 -6.27 4.71 -6.70
N HIS A 606 -6.49 3.40 -6.85
CA HIS A 606 -7.28 2.61 -5.91
C HIS A 606 -6.44 2.01 -4.76
N ALA A 607 -5.12 2.22 -4.77
CA ALA A 607 -4.28 1.96 -3.60
C ALA A 607 -4.50 3.10 -2.60
N GLY A 608 -5.54 3.00 -1.77
CA GLY A 608 -6.12 4.08 -0.95
C GLY A 608 -5.20 4.81 0.04
N ASN A 609 -3.89 4.56 0.02
CA ASN A 609 -2.86 5.24 0.80
C ASN A 609 -1.41 4.81 0.46
N PHE A 610 -1.15 4.04 -0.60
CA PHE A 610 0.13 3.30 -0.80
C PHE A 610 0.52 2.36 0.37
N ARG A 611 -0.38 2.12 1.34
CA ARG A 611 -0.13 1.33 2.56
C ARG A 611 -1.01 0.08 2.68
N SER A 612 -1.94 -0.10 1.74
CA SER A 612 -2.79 -1.30 1.70
C SER A 612 -2.07 -2.38 0.90
N ALA A 613 -0.97 -2.89 1.45
CA ALA A 613 -0.30 -4.07 0.92
C ALA A 613 -1.04 -5.32 1.43
N SER A 614 -1.71 -6.04 0.54
CA SER A 614 -1.91 -7.49 0.65
C SER A 614 -1.08 -8.21 -0.41
N ALA A 615 0.18 -8.49 -0.09
CA ALA A 615 0.94 -9.53 -0.78
C ALA A 615 0.69 -10.88 -0.10
#